data_AF-A0A4Q6A638-F1
#
_entry.id   AF-A0A4Q6A638-F1
#
_cell.length_a   1.000
_cell.length_b   1.000
_cell.length_c   1.000
_cell.angle_alpha   90.00
_cell.angle_beta   90.00
_cell.angle_gamma   90.00
#
_symmetry.space_group_name_H-M   'P 1'
#
loop_
_entity.id
_entity.type
_entity.pdbx_description
1 polymer ?
#
loop_
_entity_poly.entity_id
_entity_poly.type
_entity_poly.pdbx_seq_one_letter_code
_entity_poly.pdbx_strand_id
1 'polypeptide(L)' 'MQHYLDIPVCVRGQDQLFDFEFRQHAPWGFSCVVTSKGYTLVFDGELAILRCDMPWDWIEPAACRLEYFLKSLSEPC' A
#
# COMPACT_ATOMS: atom_id res chain seq x y z
N MET A 1 3.73 3.70 -14.11
CA MET A 1 4.21 3.10 -12.83
C MET A 1 4.47 4.25 -11.88
N GLN A 2 3.88 4.21 -10.68
CA GLN A 2 3.99 5.31 -9.71
C GLN A 2 4.50 4.76 -8.38
N HIS A 3 5.54 5.38 -7.83
CA HIS A 3 6.23 4.92 -6.62
C HIS A 3 6.21 6.03 -5.58
N TYR A 4 5.91 5.66 -4.33
CA TYR A 4 5.92 6.55 -3.17
C TYR A 4 6.78 5.90 -2.09
N LEU A 5 7.84 6.58 -1.68
CA LEU A 5 8.83 6.03 -0.76
C LEU A 5 8.70 6.68 0.62
N ASP A 6 9.14 5.95 1.63
CA ASP A 6 9.26 6.43 3.02
C ASP A 6 7.96 7.04 3.57
N ILE A 7 6.81 6.44 3.24
CA ILE A 7 5.52 6.91 3.73
C ILE A 7 5.37 6.50 5.20
N PRO A 8 5.20 7.47 6.13
CA PRO A 8 4.97 7.14 7.53
C PRO A 8 3.56 6.62 7.75
N VAL A 9 3.47 5.51 8.49
CA VAL A 9 2.24 4.89 8.97
C VAL A 9 2.39 4.59 10.44
N CYS A 10 1.43 5.02 11.25
CA CYS A 10 1.43 4.74 12.68
C CYS A 10 1.01 3.30 12.93
N VAL A 11 1.94 2.48 13.41
CA VAL A 11 1.73 1.09 13.80
C VAL A 11 2.02 0.98 15.29
N ARG A 12 0.99 0.63 16.08
CA ARG A 12 1.10 0.50 17.55
C ARG A 12 1.70 1.74 18.23
N GLY A 13 1.41 2.93 17.72
CA GLY A 13 1.92 4.20 18.27
C GLY A 13 3.35 4.53 17.88
N GLN A 14 3.95 3.79 16.95
CA GLN A 14 5.26 4.09 16.37
C GLN A 14 5.14 4.34 14.87
N ASP A 15 5.93 5.28 14.36
CA ASP A 15 6.01 5.50 12.93
C ASP A 15 6.82 4.40 12.26
N GLN A 16 6.18 3.71 11.33
CA GLN A 16 6.80 2.74 10.44
C GLN A 16 6.73 3.27 9.01
N LEU A 17 7.87 3.29 8.33
CA LEU A 17 7.98 3.72 6.94
C LEU A 17 7.61 2.56 6.00
N PHE A 18 6.80 2.86 5.00
CA PHE A 18 6.37 1.94 3.95
C PHE A 18 6.63 2.56 2.58
N ASP A 19 7.05 1.72 1.64
CA ASP A 19 7.11 2.08 0.23
C ASP A 19 5.89 1.51 -0.47
N PHE A 20 5.24 2.32 -1.31
CA PHE A 20 4.08 1.94 -2.10
C PHE A 20 4.41 2.03 -3.58
N GLU A 21 4.27 0.90 -4.28
CA GLU A 21 4.50 0.78 -5.70
C GLU A 21 3.19 0.40 -6.42
N PHE A 22 2.75 1.30 -7.30
CA PHE A 22 1.54 1.17 -8.10
C PHE A 22 1.90 0.63 -9.49
N ARG A 23 1.50 -0.61 -9.78
CA ARG A 23 1.68 -1.28 -11.07
C ARG A 23 0.36 -1.46 -11.80
N GLN A 24 0.26 -0.91 -12.99
CA GLN A 24 -0.87 -1.12 -13.89
C GLN A 24 -0.52 -2.26 -14.85
N HIS A 25 -1.32 -3.32 -14.84
CA HIS A 25 -1.17 -4.48 -15.70
C HIS A 25 -2.30 -4.45 -16.72
N ALA A 26 -2.09 -3.90 -17.91
CA ALA A 26 -3.10 -3.98 -18.96
C ALA A 26 -3.07 -5.40 -19.58
N PRO A 27 -4.23 -6.05 -19.83
CA PRO A 27 -5.61 -5.63 -19.56
C PRO A 27 -6.17 -6.08 -18.19
N TRP A 28 -5.34 -6.64 -17.31
CA TRP A 28 -5.74 -7.41 -16.12
C TRP A 28 -5.96 -6.59 -14.83
N GLY A 29 -5.73 -5.27 -14.87
CA GLY A 29 -6.08 -4.35 -13.80
C GLY A 29 -4.89 -3.65 -13.16
N PHE A 30 -4.97 -3.43 -11.85
CA PHE A 30 -4.00 -2.68 -11.06
C PHE A 30 -3.57 -3.51 -9.84
N SER A 31 -2.31 -3.37 -9.42
CA SER A 31 -1.80 -3.96 -8.17
C SER A 31 -0.95 -2.95 -7.42
N CYS A 32 -1.09 -2.90 -6.10
CA CYS A 32 -0.22 -2.13 -5.22
C CYS A 32 0.71 -3.07 -4.45
N VAL A 33 2.01 -2.83 -4.54
CA VAL A 33 3.03 -3.53 -3.74
C VAL A 33 3.45 -2.59 -2.62
N VAL A 34 3.30 -3.04 -1.38
CA VAL A 34 3.68 -2.32 -0.17
C VAL A 34 4.86 -3.05 0.47
N THR A 35 5.97 -2.36 0.66
CA THR A 35 7.18 -2.95 1.27
C THR A 35 7.65 -2.19 2.49
N SER A 36 8.16 -2.92 3.49
CA SER A 36 8.78 -2.33 4.67
C SER A 36 9.67 -3.33 5.39
N LYS A 37 10.92 -2.94 5.72
CA LYS A 37 11.89 -3.78 6.45
C LYS A 37 12.06 -5.21 5.87
N GLY A 38 11.95 -5.36 4.55
CA GLY A 38 12.05 -6.66 3.87
C GLY A 38 10.75 -7.46 3.81
N TYR A 39 9.66 -6.98 4.44
CA TYR A 39 8.33 -7.54 4.30
C TYR A 39 7.61 -6.94 3.09
N THR A 40 6.73 -7.75 2.49
CA THR A 40 5.92 -7.40 1.34
C THR A 40 4.43 -7.69 1.61
N LEU A 41 3.59 -6.78 1.15
CA LEU A 41 2.14 -6.90 1.12
C LEU A 41 1.67 -6.45 -0.27
N VAL A 42 0.88 -7.27 -0.94
CA VAL A 42 0.40 -6.99 -2.30
C VAL A 42 -1.11 -6.96 -2.30
N PHE A 43 -1.66 -5.85 -2.80
CA PHE A 43 -3.08 -5.65 -3.04
C PHE A 43 -3.39 -5.69 -4.54
N ASP A 44 -4.59 -6.14 -4.89
CA ASP A 44 -5.17 -5.90 -6.21
C ASP A 44 -5.84 -4.51 -6.30
N GLY A 45 -6.58 -4.28 -7.38
CA GLY A 45 -7.31 -3.03 -7.62
C GLY A 45 -8.52 -2.79 -6.72
N GLU A 46 -9.00 -3.83 -6.03
CA GLU A 46 -10.13 -3.76 -5.09
C GLU A 46 -9.65 -3.82 -3.62
N LEU A 47 -8.34 -3.65 -3.39
CA LEU A 47 -7.69 -3.78 -2.08
C LEU A 47 -7.81 -5.18 -1.46
N ALA A 48 -8.05 -6.21 -2.27
CA ALA A 48 -7.93 -7.59 -1.81
C ALA A 48 -6.45 -7.98 -1.70
N ILE A 49 -6.10 -8.67 -0.61
CA ILE A 49 -4.73 -9.12 -0.36
C ILE A 49 -4.41 -10.30 -1.27
N LEU A 50 -3.49 -10.10 -2.21
CA LEU A 50 -2.96 -11.14 -3.10
C LEU A 50 -1.81 -11.92 -2.47
N ARG A 51 -0.97 -11.24 -1.69
CA ARG A 51 0.17 -11.82 -0.98
C ARG A 51 0.46 -11.02 0.28
N CYS A 52 0.76 -11.70 1.38
CA CYS A 52 1.17 -11.06 2.62
C CYS A 52 2.24 -11.90 3.32
N ASP A 53 3.42 -11.31 3.47
CA ASP A 53 4.48 -11.79 4.38
C ASP A 53 4.72 -10.82 5.55
N MET A 54 3.95 -9.73 5.59
CA MET A 54 4.02 -8.68 6.60
C MET A 54 3.34 -9.08 7.93
N PRO A 55 3.80 -8.55 9.08
CA PRO A 55 3.12 -8.76 10.36
C PRO A 55 1.66 -8.32 10.33
N TRP A 56 0.78 -9.11 10.95
CA TRP A 56 -0.68 -8.87 10.95
C TRP A 56 -1.08 -7.48 11.44
N ASP A 57 -0.36 -6.94 12.43
CA ASP A 57 -0.60 -5.62 13.00
C ASP A 57 -0.23 -4.45 12.08
N TRP A 58 0.45 -4.71 10.96
CA TRP A 58 0.87 -3.71 10.00
C TRP A 58 -0.09 -3.61 8.81
N ILE A 59 -0.84 -4.68 8.54
CA ILE A 59 -1.69 -4.82 7.36
C ILE A 59 -2.79 -3.75 7.35
N GLU A 60 -3.56 -3.64 8.42
CA GLU A 60 -4.67 -2.68 8.50
C GLU A 60 -4.17 -1.22 8.43
N PRO A 61 -3.15 -0.78 9.20
CA PRO A 61 -2.60 0.56 9.05
C PRO A 61 -2.09 0.87 7.63
N ALA A 62 -1.39 -0.09 7.00
CA ALA A 62 -0.89 0.07 5.64
C ALA A 62 -2.03 0.17 4.61
N ALA A 63 -3.08 -0.65 4.76
CA ALA A 63 -4.27 -0.61 3.91
C ALA A 63 -5.04 0.72 4.05
N CYS A 64 -5.25 1.21 5.28
CA CYS A 64 -5.88 2.51 5.52
C CYS A 64 -5.09 3.66 4.89
N ARG A 65 -3.76 3.61 4.98
CA ARG A 65 -2.90 4.63 4.35
C ARG A 65 -2.99 4.58 2.82
N LEU A 66 -2.98 3.38 2.25
CA LEU A 66 -3.15 3.18 0.81
C LEU A 66 -4.50 3.72 0.32
N GLU A 67 -5.59 3.41 1.01
CA GLU A 67 -6.93 3.88 0.67
C GLU A 67 -7.00 5.42 0.69
N TYR A 68 -6.38 6.05 1.70
CA TYR A 68 -6.27 7.52 1.76
C TYR A 68 -5.53 8.09 0.53
N PHE A 69 -4.42 7.48 0.12
CA PHE A 69 -3.71 7.92 -1.09
C PHE A 69 -4.56 7.78 -2.34
N LEU A 70 -5.21 6.64 -2.54
CA LEU A 70 -6.07 6.41 -3.69
C LEU A 70 -7.21 7.44 -3.78
N LYS A 71 -7.84 7.74 -2.64
CA LYS A 71 -8.88 8.79 -2.57
C LYS A 71 -8.31 10.17 -2.91
N SER A 72 -7.15 10.53 -2.34
CA SER A 72 -6.51 11.84 -2.60
C SER A 72 -6.07 12.03 -4.06
N LEU A 73 -5.82 10.95 -4.80
CA LEU A 73 -5.47 11.00 -6.22
C LEU A 73 -6.72 11.09 -7.12
N SER A 74 -7.88 10.68 -6.61
CA SER A 74 -9.15 10.65 -7.35
C SER A 74 -9.96 11.94 -7.26
N GLU A 75 -9.66 12.82 -6.31
CA GLU A 75 -10.24 14.17 -6.24
C GLU A 75 -9.33 15.15 -7.02
N PRO A 76 -9.70 15.59 -8.23
CA PRO A 76 -9.06 16.74 -8.84
C PRO A 76 -9.46 17.97 -8.04
N CYS A 77 -8.48 18.76 -7.60
CA CYS A 77 -8.71 20.16 -7.20
C CYS A 77 -9.47 20.93 -8.29
#